data_AF-A0AAJ0CRP0-F1
#
_entry.id   AF-A0AAJ0CRP0-F1
#
_cell.length_a   1.000
_cell.length_b   1.000
_cell.length_c   1.000
_cell.angle_alpha   90.00
_cell.angle_beta   90.00
_cell.angle_gamma   90.00
#
_symmetry.space_group_name_H-M   'P 1'
#
loop_
_entity.id
_entity.type
_entity.pdbx_description
1 polymer ?
#
loop_
_entity_poly.entity_id
_entity_poly.type
_entity_poly.pdbx_seq_one_letter_code
_entity_poly.pdbx_strand_id
1 'polypeptide(L)'
;MLRNLPQPTWLTTILTGTSGRSGHLFRIFVLVAVIFIVTSFLVFDFHSTVYRQTKDLLREKTSSKHGTSTEHVSSHQPSALEAAGNSTLGFSSIQFINLKNRFDRLDAATLQAYLSRLDIVEVPGVEAKDIHDKGMPPTHRLGVLRDGEKGCWRAHANIWSQMLRDKSPAVLIIESDAAWDVNVRDIMTNLNVHFTRLLDQRNSKPIHDGRWNAAQAAPEPSSTHPLQPNRDDPWHSAHWDMLSLGQCFESSVNSQEKLAYPDEHVPEGKDYFGTKMGHERVVRLSGGIVCTTAYAISQTGAAKLLLRSAVDLDNPVDLLMRRMTLSGDLIVYSVLPTVFAQWEYANNIGMKERGANSDINGGKTEGEINMDGWSDVKKTGSVWQDKEGHPDVAFDNMALEKAWSLIMPQARLEESQFHEDEGN
;
A
#
# COMPACT_ATOMS: atom_id res chain seq x y z
N MET A 1 -9.42 -14.80 71.01
CA MET A 1 -10.67 -14.65 70.24
C MET A 1 -10.30 -13.82 69.02
N LEU A 2 -10.34 -14.27 67.77
CA LEU A 2 -11.09 -15.34 67.11
C LEU A 2 -10.15 -16.20 66.25
N ARG A 3 -10.51 -17.49 66.20
CA ARG A 3 -9.95 -18.57 65.39
C ARG A 3 -10.66 -18.60 64.02
N ASN A 4 -9.98 -19.25 63.05
CA ASN A 4 -10.51 -20.03 61.92
C ASN A 4 -10.93 -19.30 60.62
N LEU A 5 -10.04 -19.37 59.62
CA LEU A 5 -10.39 -19.53 58.20
C LEU A 5 -9.51 -20.67 57.62
N PRO A 6 -10.05 -21.55 56.75
CA PRO A 6 -9.32 -22.71 56.24
C PRO A 6 -8.40 -22.33 55.06
N GLN A 7 -7.19 -22.89 55.07
CA GLN A 7 -6.25 -22.87 53.95
C GLN A 7 -6.69 -23.88 52.87
N PRO A 8 -6.74 -23.52 51.58
CA PRO A 8 -7.15 -24.45 50.52
C PRO A 8 -6.05 -25.48 50.21
N THR A 9 -6.43 -26.76 50.22
CA THR A 9 -5.59 -27.97 50.17
C THR A 9 -5.16 -28.39 48.75
N TRP A 10 -4.56 -27.49 47.96
CA TRP A 10 -3.98 -27.84 46.65
C TRP A 10 -2.47 -27.64 46.55
N LEU A 11 -1.79 -27.31 47.66
CA LEU A 11 -0.34 -27.07 47.70
C LEU A 11 0.53 -28.24 48.22
N THR A 12 -0.04 -29.43 48.45
CA THR A 12 0.68 -30.58 49.06
C THR A 12 0.80 -31.83 48.19
N THR A 13 0.78 -31.71 46.85
CA THR A 13 1.00 -32.89 45.97
C THR A 13 2.00 -32.66 44.84
N ILE A 14 3.13 -31.97 45.10
CA ILE A 14 4.31 -32.01 44.21
C ILE A 14 5.61 -32.06 45.02
N LEU A 15 5.75 -32.97 46.00
CA LEU A 15 7.05 -33.21 46.66
C LEU A 15 7.32 -34.66 47.06
N THR A 16 6.72 -35.63 46.37
CA THR A 16 7.10 -37.04 46.53
C THR A 16 7.20 -37.71 45.17
N GLY A 17 8.41 -37.76 44.61
CA GLY A 17 8.66 -38.49 43.36
C GLY A 17 10.04 -38.25 42.75
N THR A 18 10.89 -39.26 42.86
CA THR A 18 12.13 -39.49 42.10
C THR A 18 13.38 -38.71 42.52
N SER A 19 14.18 -39.34 43.38
CA SER A 19 15.62 -39.08 43.53
C SER A 19 16.34 -39.63 42.28
N GLY A 20 16.55 -38.78 41.29
CA GLY A 20 17.29 -39.12 40.07
C GLY A 20 17.70 -37.87 39.29
N ARG A 21 18.81 -37.94 38.56
CA ARG A 21 19.46 -36.83 37.84
C ARG A 21 18.53 -36.12 36.83
N SER A 22 17.45 -36.76 36.38
CA SER A 22 16.41 -36.16 35.51
C SER A 22 15.42 -35.26 36.25
N GLY A 23 15.10 -35.53 37.52
CA GLY A 23 14.22 -34.70 38.34
C GLY A 23 14.82 -33.33 38.65
N HIS A 24 16.15 -33.24 38.71
CA HIS A 24 16.86 -31.98 38.88
C HIS A 24 16.79 -31.09 37.63
N LEU A 25 16.88 -31.66 36.43
CA LEU A 25 16.76 -30.93 35.17
C LEU A 25 15.33 -30.43 34.95
N PHE A 26 14.32 -31.24 35.28
CA PHE A 26 12.92 -30.84 35.21
C PHE A 26 12.60 -29.66 36.14
N ARG A 27 13.15 -29.67 37.37
CA ARG A 27 12.99 -28.56 38.33
C ARG A 27 13.65 -27.26 37.84
N ILE A 28 14.83 -27.35 37.22
CA ILE A 28 15.48 -26.17 36.61
C ILE A 28 14.62 -25.62 35.46
N PHE A 29 14.10 -26.50 34.60
CA PHE A 29 13.28 -26.09 33.46
C PHE A 29 11.99 -25.36 33.90
N VAL A 30 11.29 -25.90 34.91
CA VAL A 30 10.11 -25.25 35.48
C VAL A 30 10.47 -23.91 36.12
N LEU A 31 11.60 -23.82 36.82
CA LEU A 31 12.05 -22.56 37.43
C LEU A 31 12.35 -21.48 36.37
N VAL A 32 13.03 -21.85 35.28
CA VAL A 32 13.33 -20.95 34.16
C VAL A 32 12.05 -20.49 33.46
N ALA A 33 11.10 -21.40 33.22
CA ALA A 33 9.81 -21.05 32.61
C ALA A 33 9.01 -20.07 33.49
N VAL A 34 8.98 -20.28 34.82
CA VAL A 34 8.32 -19.36 35.75
C VAL A 34 9.01 -18.00 35.77
N ILE A 35 10.35 -17.96 35.78
CA ILE A 35 11.10 -16.70 35.69
C ILE A 35 10.77 -15.97 34.38
N PHE A 36 10.72 -16.68 33.25
CA PHE A 36 10.43 -16.10 31.94
C PHE A 36 9.01 -15.52 31.85
N ILE A 37 8.03 -16.23 32.44
CA ILE A 37 6.64 -15.75 32.54
C ILE A 37 6.58 -14.50 33.42
N VAL A 38 7.20 -14.52 34.61
CA VAL A 38 7.21 -13.36 35.52
C VAL A 38 7.92 -12.17 34.89
N THR A 39 9.06 -12.36 34.21
CA THR A 39 9.75 -11.26 33.51
C THR A 39 8.92 -10.72 32.36
N SER A 40 8.21 -11.57 31.61
CA SER A 40 7.34 -11.14 30.52
C SER A 40 6.14 -10.34 31.04
N PHE A 41 5.54 -10.77 32.15
CA PHE A 41 4.46 -10.02 32.82
C PHE A 41 4.96 -8.68 33.37
N LEU A 42 6.14 -8.63 33.98
CA LEU A 42 6.72 -7.38 34.50
C LEU A 42 7.08 -6.41 33.36
N VAL A 43 7.60 -6.90 32.24
CA VAL A 43 7.87 -6.08 31.04
C VAL A 43 6.57 -5.57 30.42
N PHE A 44 5.54 -6.42 30.33
CA PHE A 44 4.22 -6.04 29.84
C PHE A 44 3.54 -4.98 30.73
N ASP A 45 3.59 -5.16 32.05
CA ASP A 45 3.07 -4.18 33.01
C ASP A 45 3.83 -2.86 32.95
N PHE A 46 5.16 -2.90 32.81
CA PHE A 46 5.98 -1.71 32.63
C PHE A 46 5.62 -0.97 31.33
N HIS A 47 5.48 -1.68 30.21
CA HIS A 47 5.10 -1.10 28.92
C HIS A 47 3.68 -0.50 28.97
N SER A 48 2.73 -1.20 29.60
CA SER A 48 1.36 -0.71 29.76
C SER A 48 1.26 0.52 30.68
N THR A 49 2.16 0.63 31.66
CA THR A 49 2.22 1.77 32.59
C THR A 49 2.84 2.98 31.90
N VAL A 50 3.95 2.80 31.19
CA VAL A 50 4.57 3.86 30.38
C VAL A 50 3.60 4.36 29.31
N TYR A 51 2.92 3.45 28.60
CA TYR A 51 1.91 3.80 27.59
C TYR A 51 0.73 4.60 28.16
N ARG A 52 0.21 4.21 29.34
CA ARG A 52 -0.84 4.98 30.02
C ARG A 52 -0.34 6.36 30.43
N GLN A 53 0.88 6.46 30.94
CA GLN A 53 1.47 7.74 31.34
C GLN A 53 1.70 8.68 30.15
N THR A 54 2.18 8.19 29.00
CA THR A 54 2.27 9.01 27.78
C THR A 54 0.90 9.39 27.24
N LYS A 55 -0.09 8.50 27.28
CA LYS A 55 -1.46 8.80 26.85
C LYS A 55 -2.12 9.86 27.74
N ASP A 56 -1.91 9.79 29.05
CA ASP A 56 -2.43 10.79 29.98
C ASP A 56 -1.70 12.15 29.84
N LEU A 57 -0.40 12.15 29.57
CA LEU A 57 0.35 13.39 29.24
C LEU A 57 -0.14 14.04 27.93
N LEU A 58 -0.46 13.24 26.91
CA LEU A 58 -1.05 13.74 25.66
C LEU A 58 -2.49 14.25 25.87
N ARG A 59 -3.24 13.62 26.78
CA ARG A 59 -4.60 14.01 27.16
C ARG A 59 -4.66 15.26 28.03
N GLU A 60 -3.69 15.45 28.92
CA GLU A 60 -3.60 16.65 29.77
C GLU A 60 -3.15 17.87 28.95
N LYS A 61 -2.27 17.67 27.95
CA LYS A 61 -1.87 18.71 26.98
C LYS A 61 -3.02 19.15 26.06
N THR A 62 -4.04 18.32 25.88
CA THR A 62 -5.28 18.64 25.15
C THR A 62 -6.39 19.20 26.05
N SER A 63 -6.34 18.96 27.36
CA SER A 63 -7.35 19.44 28.31
C SER A 63 -7.01 20.78 29.00
N SER A 64 -5.75 21.23 28.99
CA SER A 64 -5.33 22.51 29.57
C SER A 64 -5.36 23.66 28.55
N LYS A 65 -6.56 24.03 28.09
CA LYS A 65 -6.83 25.32 27.43
C LYS A 65 -8.28 25.73 27.68
N HIS A 66 -8.56 26.17 28.91
CA HIS A 66 -9.76 26.95 29.20
C HIS A 66 -9.41 28.10 30.13
N GLY A 67 -9.38 29.31 29.56
CA GLY A 67 -9.04 30.56 30.22
C GLY A 67 -9.32 31.73 29.27
N THR A 68 -10.57 32.18 29.31
CA THR A 68 -11.20 33.38 28.72
C THR A 68 -10.29 34.50 28.17
N SER A 69 -10.40 34.77 26.86
CA SER A 69 -10.63 36.11 26.28
C SER A 69 -10.69 36.07 24.73
N THR A 70 -11.87 36.37 24.17
CA THR A 70 -12.16 36.83 22.78
C THR A 70 -11.58 36.04 21.61
N GLU A 71 -12.40 35.13 21.06
CA GLU A 71 -12.15 34.33 19.86
C GLU A 71 -12.15 35.18 18.58
N HIS A 72 -10.98 35.31 17.96
CA HIS A 72 -10.88 35.28 16.51
C HIS A 72 -10.82 33.79 16.13
N VAL A 73 -11.81 33.31 15.36
CA VAL A 73 -11.87 31.93 14.87
C VAL A 73 -10.59 31.62 14.07
N SER A 74 -9.62 30.99 14.71
CA SER A 74 -8.47 30.38 14.04
C SER A 74 -8.92 29.04 13.50
N SER A 75 -9.24 28.99 12.21
CA SER A 75 -9.44 27.74 11.49
C SER A 75 -8.27 26.80 11.79
N HIS A 76 -8.53 25.65 12.43
CA HIS A 76 -7.55 24.57 12.51
C HIS A 76 -7.36 24.04 11.08
N GLN A 77 -6.38 24.62 10.38
CA GLN A 77 -5.96 24.13 9.07
C GLN A 77 -5.18 22.82 9.30
N PRO A 78 -5.50 21.75 8.55
CA PRO A 78 -4.76 20.49 8.65
C PRO A 78 -3.26 20.70 8.42
N SER A 79 -2.44 20.02 9.22
CA SER A 79 -1.00 19.92 9.06
C SER A 79 -0.61 19.25 7.73
N ALA A 80 0.63 19.47 7.26
CA ALA A 80 1.15 18.78 6.08
C ALA A 80 1.13 17.24 6.22
N LEU A 81 1.25 16.75 7.46
CA LEU A 81 1.13 15.32 7.77
C LEU A 81 -0.30 14.80 7.50
N GLU A 82 -1.31 15.53 7.95
CA GLU A 82 -2.72 15.20 7.69
C GLU A 82 -3.07 15.33 6.20
N ALA A 83 -2.32 16.13 5.43
CA ALA A 83 -2.51 16.23 3.99
C ALA A 83 -2.15 14.93 3.25
N ALA A 84 -1.11 14.21 3.68
CA ALA A 84 -0.71 12.93 3.06
C ALA A 84 -1.72 11.79 3.30
N GLY A 85 -2.53 11.90 4.36
CA GLY A 85 -3.61 10.96 4.69
C GLY A 85 -5.01 11.49 4.35
N ASN A 86 -5.14 12.51 3.49
CA ASN A 86 -6.45 13.03 3.08
C ASN A 86 -7.16 12.04 2.11
N SER A 87 -8.33 12.40 1.57
CA SER A 87 -9.09 11.51 0.67
C SER A 87 -8.41 11.26 -0.68
N THR A 88 -7.42 12.06 -1.06
CA THR A 88 -6.58 11.87 -2.26
C THR A 88 -5.16 11.42 -1.92
N LEU A 89 -4.91 11.01 -0.67
CA LEU A 89 -3.61 10.60 -0.15
C LEU A 89 -2.49 11.64 -0.37
N GLY A 90 -2.83 12.93 -0.33
CA GLY A 90 -1.91 14.05 -0.54
C GLY A 90 -1.55 14.33 -1.99
N PHE A 91 -2.19 13.67 -2.95
CA PHE A 91 -2.06 13.96 -4.38
C PHE A 91 -3.20 14.86 -4.87
N SER A 92 -3.05 15.44 -6.06
CA SER A 92 -4.13 16.23 -6.66
C SER A 92 -5.37 15.40 -7.00
N SER A 93 -5.18 14.13 -7.36
CA SER A 93 -6.25 13.15 -7.62
C SER A 93 -5.69 11.73 -7.57
N ILE A 94 -6.56 10.75 -7.28
CA ILE A 94 -6.29 9.33 -7.52
C ILE A 94 -6.98 8.95 -8.84
N GLN A 95 -6.21 8.65 -9.87
CA GLN A 95 -6.71 8.29 -11.21
C GLN A 95 -6.72 6.78 -11.38
N PHE A 96 -7.92 6.22 -11.49
CA PHE A 96 -8.19 4.80 -11.58
C PHE A 96 -8.42 4.39 -13.04
N ILE A 97 -7.46 3.65 -13.61
CA ILE A 97 -7.56 3.18 -14.99
C ILE A 97 -8.46 1.96 -15.04
N ASN A 98 -9.56 2.05 -15.79
CA ASN A 98 -10.52 0.97 -15.92
C ASN A 98 -11.02 0.80 -17.36
N LEU A 99 -11.09 -0.43 -17.83
CA LEU A 99 -11.74 -0.73 -19.11
C LEU A 99 -13.25 -0.58 -18.97
N LYS A 100 -13.91 0.02 -19.96
CA LYS A 100 -15.35 0.36 -19.90
C LYS A 100 -16.28 -0.82 -19.59
N ASN A 101 -15.86 -2.04 -19.94
CA ASN A 101 -16.67 -3.26 -19.75
C ASN A 101 -16.30 -4.02 -18.46
N ARG A 102 -15.34 -3.53 -17.68
CA ARG A 102 -14.93 -4.12 -16.40
C ARG A 102 -15.71 -3.51 -15.24
N PHE A 103 -17.02 -3.71 -15.27
CA PHE A 103 -17.93 -3.29 -14.19
C PHE A 103 -17.52 -3.89 -12.86
N ASP A 104 -17.07 -5.13 -12.88
CA ASP A 104 -16.59 -5.85 -11.72
C ASP A 104 -15.39 -5.18 -11.04
N ARG A 105 -14.45 -4.63 -11.83
CA ARG A 105 -13.29 -3.89 -11.32
C ARG A 105 -13.67 -2.51 -10.83
N LEU A 106 -14.60 -1.84 -11.51
CA LEU A 106 -15.16 -0.55 -11.06
C LEU A 106 -15.88 -0.69 -9.72
N ASP A 107 -16.73 -1.71 -9.57
CA ASP A 107 -17.46 -1.99 -8.34
C ASP A 107 -16.50 -2.33 -7.19
N ALA A 108 -15.51 -3.19 -7.46
CA ALA A 108 -14.46 -3.50 -6.49
C ALA A 108 -13.74 -2.22 -6.03
N ALA A 109 -13.23 -1.41 -6.95
CA ALA A 109 -12.54 -0.15 -6.64
C ALA A 109 -13.42 0.83 -5.85
N THR A 110 -14.70 0.93 -6.20
CA THR A 110 -15.68 1.78 -5.53
C THR A 110 -15.92 1.33 -4.09
N LEU A 111 -16.05 0.02 -3.85
CA LEU A 111 -16.25 -0.53 -2.50
C LEU A 111 -15.07 -0.25 -1.58
N GLN A 112 -13.84 -0.55 -2.03
CA GLN A 112 -12.64 -0.28 -1.23
C GLN A 112 -12.38 1.22 -1.04
N ALA A 113 -12.71 2.07 -2.02
CA ALA A 113 -12.65 3.52 -1.87
C ALA A 113 -13.66 4.04 -0.83
N TYR A 114 -14.90 3.52 -0.83
CA TYR A 114 -15.91 3.83 0.18
C TYR A 114 -15.42 3.46 1.59
N LEU A 115 -14.89 2.24 1.76
CA LEU A 115 -14.41 1.74 3.06
C LEU A 115 -13.22 2.55 3.59
N SER A 116 -12.30 2.95 2.72
CA SER A 116 -11.11 3.74 3.08
C SER A 116 -11.33 5.25 3.04
N ARG A 117 -12.52 5.73 2.64
CA ARG A 117 -12.84 7.15 2.41
C ARG A 117 -11.86 7.83 1.44
N LEU A 118 -11.63 7.20 0.29
CA LEU A 118 -10.82 7.74 -0.79
C LEU A 118 -11.69 8.29 -1.92
N ASP A 119 -11.21 9.38 -2.53
CA ASP A 119 -11.81 9.96 -3.74
C ASP A 119 -11.00 9.48 -4.94
N ILE A 120 -11.60 8.58 -5.74
CA ILE A 120 -11.03 8.08 -6.99
C ILE A 120 -11.74 8.67 -8.20
N VAL A 121 -11.00 8.90 -9.27
CA VAL A 121 -11.50 9.38 -10.56
C VAL A 121 -11.27 8.30 -11.59
N GLU A 122 -12.36 7.75 -12.14
CA GLU A 122 -12.27 6.78 -13.22
C GLU A 122 -11.69 7.44 -14.48
N VAL A 123 -10.65 6.81 -15.03
CA VAL A 123 -10.04 7.15 -16.31
C VAL A 123 -10.22 5.97 -17.25
N PRO A 124 -10.79 6.17 -18.45
CA PRO A 124 -10.95 5.08 -19.41
C PRO A 124 -9.62 4.46 -19.81
N GLY A 125 -9.50 3.15 -19.59
CA GLY A 125 -8.48 2.32 -20.22
C GLY A 125 -8.71 2.20 -21.73
N VAL A 126 -7.70 1.69 -22.44
CA VAL A 126 -7.73 1.55 -23.90
C VAL A 126 -7.69 0.08 -24.26
N GLU A 127 -8.72 -0.39 -24.94
CA GLU A 127 -8.80 -1.78 -25.38
C GLU A 127 -7.86 -2.03 -26.57
N ALA A 128 -7.33 -3.25 -26.67
CA ALA A 128 -6.47 -3.65 -27.79
C ALA A 128 -7.11 -3.42 -29.16
N LYS A 129 -8.44 -3.59 -29.27
CA LYS A 129 -9.21 -3.37 -30.51
C LYS A 129 -9.24 -1.91 -30.98
N ASP A 130 -9.01 -0.96 -30.06
CA ASP A 130 -9.03 0.48 -30.35
C ASP A 130 -7.63 0.99 -30.74
N ILE A 131 -6.62 0.11 -30.76
CA ILE A 131 -5.26 0.45 -31.17
C ILE A 131 -5.16 0.46 -32.69
N HIS A 132 -4.74 1.61 -33.21
CA HIS A 132 -4.48 1.82 -34.63
C HIS A 132 -3.08 2.38 -34.81
N ASP A 133 -2.23 1.68 -35.58
CA ASP A 133 -0.81 2.02 -35.74
C ASP A 133 -0.57 3.47 -36.21
N LYS A 134 -1.49 4.06 -37.00
CA LYS A 134 -1.39 5.47 -37.45
C LYS A 134 -1.28 6.47 -36.28
N GLY A 135 -1.85 6.15 -35.12
CA GLY A 135 -1.85 7.01 -33.93
C GLY A 135 -0.78 6.63 -32.89
N MET A 136 0.00 5.59 -33.13
CA MET A 136 1.02 5.12 -32.18
C MET A 136 2.35 5.87 -32.38
N PRO A 137 3.14 6.04 -31.32
CA PRO A 137 4.53 6.49 -31.47
C PRO A 137 5.34 5.56 -32.38
N PRO A 138 6.40 6.07 -33.02
CA PRO A 138 7.34 5.23 -33.73
C PRO A 138 7.99 4.20 -32.79
N THR A 139 8.45 3.10 -33.37
CA THR A 139 9.22 2.08 -32.67
C THR A 139 10.28 1.52 -33.60
N HIS A 140 11.50 1.35 -33.10
CA HIS A 140 12.55 0.63 -33.84
C HIS A 140 12.37 -0.90 -33.78
N ARG A 141 11.41 -1.40 -32.99
CA ARG A 141 11.15 -2.82 -32.75
C ARG A 141 9.74 -3.21 -33.17
N LEU A 142 9.44 -3.08 -34.47
CA LEU A 142 8.14 -3.42 -35.04
C LEU A 142 7.72 -4.85 -34.64
N GLY A 143 6.48 -4.99 -34.20
CA GLY A 143 5.87 -6.27 -33.83
C GLY A 143 6.26 -6.83 -32.46
N VAL A 144 7.09 -6.13 -31.66
CA VAL A 144 7.46 -6.61 -30.31
C VAL A 144 6.37 -6.36 -29.28
N LEU A 145 5.70 -5.21 -29.34
CA LEU A 145 4.63 -4.83 -28.42
C LEU A 145 3.29 -5.40 -28.86
N ARG A 146 2.61 -6.13 -27.97
CA ARG A 146 1.25 -6.62 -28.16
C ARG A 146 0.26 -5.45 -28.10
N ASP A 147 -0.87 -5.55 -28.78
CA ASP A 147 -1.87 -4.47 -28.78
C ASP A 147 -2.47 -4.21 -27.39
N GLY A 148 -2.58 -5.23 -26.53
CA GLY A 148 -2.94 -5.05 -25.12
C GLY A 148 -1.91 -4.24 -24.33
N GLU A 149 -0.60 -4.41 -24.61
CA GLU A 149 0.47 -3.64 -23.98
C GLU A 149 0.49 -2.19 -24.51
N LYS A 150 0.22 -2.00 -25.80
CA LYS A 150 0.01 -0.67 -26.39
C LYS A 150 -1.19 0.03 -25.76
N GLY A 151 -2.30 -0.68 -25.55
CA GLY A 151 -3.49 -0.20 -24.83
C GLY A 151 -3.20 0.23 -23.40
N CYS A 152 -2.49 -0.63 -22.65
CA CYS A 152 -2.01 -0.32 -21.31
C CYS A 152 -1.16 0.97 -21.29
N TRP A 153 -0.12 1.05 -22.12
CA TRP A 153 0.69 2.26 -22.25
C TRP A 153 -0.16 3.49 -22.57
N ARG A 154 -1.08 3.35 -23.54
CA ARG A 154 -1.90 4.48 -24.00
C ARG A 154 -2.80 5.03 -22.89
N ALA A 155 -3.34 4.17 -22.02
CA ALA A 155 -4.13 4.57 -20.87
C ALA A 155 -3.30 5.45 -19.91
N HIS A 156 -2.09 5.01 -19.52
CA HIS A 156 -1.21 5.83 -18.68
C HIS A 156 -0.76 7.12 -19.37
N ALA A 157 -0.41 7.05 -20.66
CA ALA A 157 0.02 8.22 -21.40
C ALA A 157 -1.11 9.25 -21.60
N ASN A 158 -2.38 8.85 -21.56
CA ASN A 158 -3.50 9.79 -21.55
C ASN A 158 -3.50 10.64 -20.30
N ILE A 159 -3.27 10.03 -19.14
CA ILE A 159 -3.13 10.72 -17.85
C ILE A 159 -1.96 11.68 -17.89
N TRP A 160 -0.78 11.22 -18.29
CA TRP A 160 0.41 12.09 -18.39
C TRP A 160 0.14 13.29 -19.30
N SER A 161 -0.48 13.07 -20.46
CA SER A 161 -0.77 14.12 -21.44
C SER A 161 -1.79 15.13 -20.91
N GLN A 162 -2.81 14.64 -20.19
CA GLN A 162 -3.77 15.48 -19.52
C GLN A 162 -3.13 16.32 -18.42
N MET A 163 -2.32 15.72 -17.54
CA MET A 163 -1.60 16.45 -16.48
C MET A 163 -0.80 17.62 -17.03
N LEU A 164 -0.10 17.44 -18.15
CA LEU A 164 0.70 18.50 -18.75
C LEU A 164 -0.15 19.63 -19.37
N ARG A 165 -1.30 19.29 -19.97
CA ARG A 165 -2.23 20.30 -20.52
C ARG A 165 -2.91 21.10 -19.41
N ASP A 166 -3.32 20.41 -18.36
CA ASP A 166 -4.07 20.98 -17.23
C ASP A 166 -3.13 21.62 -16.19
N LYS A 167 -1.82 21.35 -16.29
CA LYS A 167 -0.78 21.75 -15.33
C LYS A 167 -1.07 21.21 -13.92
N SER A 168 -1.65 20.01 -13.85
CA SER A 168 -2.02 19.36 -12.59
C SER A 168 -0.78 19.06 -11.74
N PRO A 169 -0.84 19.21 -10.40
CA PRO A 169 0.20 18.70 -9.50
C PRO A 169 0.37 17.17 -9.61
N ALA A 170 1.23 16.58 -8.78
CA ALA A 170 1.40 15.13 -8.77
C ALA A 170 0.05 14.39 -8.60
N VAL A 171 -0.10 13.28 -9.31
CA VAL A 171 -1.28 12.41 -9.26
C VAL A 171 -0.85 11.01 -8.84
N LEU A 172 -1.73 10.29 -8.17
CA LEU A 172 -1.61 8.85 -7.96
C LEU A 172 -2.37 8.14 -9.07
N ILE A 173 -1.72 7.21 -9.77
CA ILE A 173 -2.34 6.37 -10.80
C ILE A 173 -2.46 4.96 -10.23
N ILE A 174 -3.64 4.36 -10.35
CA ILE A 174 -3.90 2.97 -9.93
C ILE A 174 -4.55 2.17 -11.08
N GLU A 175 -4.18 0.91 -11.22
CA GLU A 175 -4.76 -0.03 -12.19
C GLU A 175 -6.07 -0.64 -11.68
N SER A 176 -6.88 -1.18 -12.59
CA SER A 176 -8.20 -1.76 -12.29
C SER A 176 -8.16 -2.94 -11.31
N ASP A 177 -7.02 -3.61 -11.20
CA ASP A 177 -6.80 -4.73 -10.30
C ASP A 177 -6.04 -4.36 -9.02
N ALA A 178 -5.88 -3.06 -8.72
CA ALA A 178 -5.29 -2.62 -7.46
C ALA A 178 -6.22 -2.85 -6.26
N ALA A 179 -5.65 -3.30 -5.15
CA ALA A 179 -6.24 -3.38 -3.82
C ALA A 179 -5.31 -2.75 -2.78
N TRP A 180 -5.86 -2.47 -1.60
CA TRP A 180 -5.16 -1.85 -0.47
C TRP A 180 -5.77 -2.24 0.87
N ASP A 181 -5.06 -1.93 1.94
CA ASP A 181 -5.54 -2.06 3.32
C ASP A 181 -6.59 -0.98 3.64
N VAL A 182 -7.65 -1.32 4.40
CA VAL A 182 -8.68 -0.34 4.79
C VAL A 182 -8.09 0.91 5.48
N ASN A 183 -6.95 0.76 6.16
CA ASN A 183 -6.21 1.82 6.85
C ASN A 183 -5.18 2.57 5.97
N VAL A 184 -5.29 2.49 4.63
CA VAL A 184 -4.35 3.11 3.67
C VAL A 184 -4.04 4.58 3.94
N ARG A 185 -4.97 5.35 4.51
CA ARG A 185 -4.76 6.76 4.86
C ARG A 185 -3.73 6.93 5.98
N ASP A 186 -3.74 6.04 6.97
CA ASP A 186 -2.78 6.04 8.08
C ASP A 186 -1.42 5.51 7.59
N ILE A 187 -1.42 4.46 6.76
CA ILE A 187 -0.22 3.93 6.10
C ILE A 187 0.49 5.02 5.30
N MET A 188 -0.25 5.77 4.47
CA MET A 188 0.31 6.84 3.65
C MET A 188 0.79 8.04 4.48
N THR A 189 0.11 8.35 5.58
CA THR A 189 0.55 9.36 6.56
C THR A 189 1.89 8.99 7.17
N ASN A 190 2.04 7.74 7.64
CA ASN A 190 3.29 7.25 8.20
C ASN A 190 4.42 7.22 7.15
N LEU A 191 4.13 6.68 5.96
CA LEU A 191 5.06 6.66 4.83
C LEU A 191 5.57 8.06 4.50
N ASN A 192 4.70 9.08 4.49
CA ASN A 192 5.08 10.45 4.15
C ASN A 192 6.16 11.03 5.09
N VAL A 193 6.03 10.80 6.41
CA VAL A 193 7.03 11.23 7.40
C VAL A 193 8.40 10.63 7.09
N HIS A 194 8.42 9.32 6.83
CA HIS A 194 9.64 8.59 6.58
C HIS A 194 10.23 8.87 5.19
N PHE A 195 9.39 9.12 4.20
CA PHE A 195 9.82 9.54 2.88
C PHE A 195 10.50 10.92 2.92
N THR A 196 9.91 11.89 3.62
CA THR A 196 10.52 13.21 3.84
C THR A 196 11.90 13.09 4.50
N ARG A 197 12.00 12.26 5.55
CA ARG A 197 13.29 11.97 6.21
C ARG A 197 14.30 11.31 5.26
N LEU A 198 13.87 10.39 4.40
CA LEU A 198 14.77 9.78 3.42
C LEU A 198 15.31 10.85 2.45
N LEU A 199 14.44 11.72 1.92
CA LEU A 199 14.87 12.80 1.03
C LEU A 199 15.89 13.72 1.70
N ASP A 200 15.69 14.05 2.98
CA ASP A 200 16.63 14.84 3.79
C ASP A 200 17.98 14.15 3.98
N GLN A 201 17.97 12.87 4.41
CA GLN A 201 19.19 12.08 4.60
C GLN A 201 20.01 11.95 3.32
N ARG A 202 19.32 11.94 2.17
CA ARG A 202 19.93 11.90 0.85
C ARG A 202 20.36 13.27 0.32
N ASN A 203 20.10 14.35 1.06
CA ASN A 203 20.30 15.72 0.62
C ASN A 203 19.68 15.96 -0.77
N SER A 204 18.47 15.42 -0.97
CA SER A 204 17.78 15.43 -2.26
C SER A 204 17.67 16.84 -2.81
N LYS A 205 17.91 16.99 -4.11
CA LYS A 205 17.82 18.27 -4.82
C LYS A 205 16.59 18.28 -5.72
N PRO A 206 15.96 19.45 -5.91
CA PRO A 206 14.91 19.57 -6.90
C PRO A 206 15.41 19.11 -8.26
N ILE A 207 14.63 18.28 -8.94
CA ILE A 207 14.96 17.78 -10.27
C ILE A 207 14.81 18.88 -11.32
N HIS A 208 15.53 18.72 -12.43
CA HIS A 208 15.49 19.70 -13.51
C HIS A 208 14.08 19.82 -14.11
N ASP A 209 13.53 21.03 -14.06
CA ASP A 209 12.32 21.40 -14.77
C ASP A 209 12.64 21.83 -16.20
N GLY A 210 12.25 20.98 -17.16
CA GLY A 210 12.51 21.19 -18.59
C GLY A 210 11.62 22.23 -19.27
N ARG A 211 10.72 22.90 -18.54
CA ARG A 211 9.90 23.99 -19.10
C ARG A 211 10.81 25.16 -19.51
N TRP A 212 10.57 25.71 -20.69
CA TRP A 212 11.31 26.88 -21.18
C TRP A 212 11.27 28.02 -20.16
N ASN A 213 12.43 28.54 -19.77
CA ASN A 213 12.63 29.55 -18.72
C ASN A 213 12.31 29.12 -17.27
N ALA A 214 12.13 27.83 -16.96
CA ALA A 214 11.91 27.40 -15.57
C ALA A 214 13.06 27.78 -14.64
N ALA A 215 14.30 27.73 -15.13
CA ALA A 215 15.49 28.15 -14.38
C ALA A 215 15.49 29.64 -14.00
N GLN A 216 14.71 30.49 -14.68
CA GLN A 216 14.56 31.92 -14.34
C GLN A 216 13.50 32.15 -13.25
N ALA A 217 12.63 31.16 -12.99
CA ALA A 217 11.57 31.22 -11.99
C ALA A 217 11.88 30.39 -10.73
N ALA A 218 12.91 29.56 -10.77
CA ALA A 218 13.31 28.73 -9.63
C ALA A 218 13.98 29.61 -8.54
N PRO A 219 13.52 29.53 -7.28
CA PRO A 219 14.25 30.13 -6.17
C PRO A 219 15.66 29.55 -6.09
N GLU A 220 16.66 30.39 -5.80
CA GLU A 220 18.03 29.95 -5.51
C GLU A 220 18.02 28.81 -4.48
N PRO A 221 18.76 27.70 -4.71
CA PRO A 221 18.77 26.58 -3.79
C PRO A 221 19.36 26.99 -2.44
N SER A 222 18.48 27.25 -1.46
CA SER A 222 18.83 27.40 -0.05
C SER A 222 19.41 26.06 0.43
N SER A 223 20.74 25.98 0.49
CA SER A 223 21.49 24.73 0.68
C SER A 223 21.74 24.34 2.14
N THR A 224 21.01 24.92 3.11
CA THR A 224 21.34 24.76 4.54
C THR A 224 20.18 24.38 5.45
N HIS A 225 18.96 24.16 4.95
CA HIS A 225 17.81 23.83 5.79
C HIS A 225 17.21 22.45 5.45
N PRO A 226 16.76 21.69 6.46
CA PRO A 226 15.98 20.46 6.22
C PRO A 226 14.78 20.74 5.33
N LEU A 227 14.35 19.76 4.52
CA LEU A 227 13.10 19.84 3.77
C LEU A 227 11.97 20.12 4.75
N GLN A 228 11.24 21.19 4.48
CA GLN A 228 10.14 21.61 5.32
C GLN A 228 8.85 20.97 4.79
N PRO A 229 8.01 20.38 5.66
CA PRO A 229 6.71 19.86 5.26
C PRO A 229 5.89 20.95 4.56
N ASN A 230 5.35 20.63 3.38
CA ASN A 230 4.47 21.51 2.62
C ASN A 230 3.09 20.87 2.54
N ARG A 231 2.05 21.59 2.97
CA ARG A 231 0.68 21.06 2.92
C ARG A 231 0.17 20.85 1.50
N ASP A 232 0.56 21.73 0.57
CA ASP A 232 0.04 21.71 -0.81
C ASP A 232 0.84 20.73 -1.70
N ASP A 233 2.01 20.31 -1.24
CA ASP A 233 2.85 19.27 -1.84
C ASP A 233 3.50 18.43 -0.74
N PRO A 234 2.71 17.61 -0.02
CA PRO A 234 3.21 16.84 1.12
C PRO A 234 4.25 15.81 0.68
N TRP A 235 4.25 15.42 -0.58
CA TRP A 235 5.17 14.43 -1.13
C TRP A 235 6.44 15.03 -1.72
N HIS A 236 6.65 16.35 -1.69
CA HIS A 236 7.84 16.99 -2.27
C HIS A 236 8.05 16.62 -3.76
N SER A 237 7.00 16.73 -4.57
CA SER A 237 6.96 16.32 -5.98
C SER A 237 8.07 16.93 -6.87
N ALA A 238 8.71 18.01 -6.42
CA ALA A 238 9.88 18.58 -7.08
C ALA A 238 11.17 17.74 -6.91
N HIS A 239 11.19 16.68 -6.10
CA HIS A 239 12.39 15.90 -5.77
C HIS A 239 12.43 14.50 -6.39
N TRP A 240 11.43 14.15 -7.19
CA TRP A 240 11.30 12.83 -7.81
C TRP A 240 10.42 12.90 -9.06
N ASP A 241 10.62 11.95 -9.97
CA ASP A 241 9.78 11.80 -11.16
C ASP A 241 8.60 10.85 -10.88
N MET A 242 8.86 9.76 -10.13
CA MET A 242 7.86 8.74 -9.80
C MET A 242 8.04 8.20 -8.37
N LEU A 243 6.92 7.91 -7.69
CA LEU A 243 6.88 7.09 -6.47
C LEU A 243 6.14 5.79 -6.75
N SER A 244 6.83 4.67 -6.73
CA SER A 244 6.22 3.35 -6.90
C SER A 244 5.62 2.87 -5.57
N LEU A 245 4.32 2.57 -5.59
CA LEU A 245 3.56 2.17 -4.40
C LEU A 245 2.92 0.78 -4.53
N GLY A 246 3.00 0.17 -5.72
CA GLY A 246 2.41 -1.12 -6.04
C GLY A 246 3.14 -1.88 -7.16
N GLN A 247 4.46 -1.99 -7.07
CA GLN A 247 5.24 -2.86 -7.96
C GLN A 247 5.11 -4.34 -7.55
N CYS A 248 5.15 -5.25 -8.52
CA CYS A 248 5.16 -6.69 -8.26
C CYS A 248 6.57 -7.28 -8.09
N PHE A 249 7.56 -6.55 -8.57
CA PHE A 249 8.97 -6.91 -8.48
C PHE A 249 9.83 -5.66 -8.50
N GLU A 250 10.97 -5.71 -7.82
CA GLU A 250 11.99 -4.68 -7.87
C GLU A 250 13.40 -5.29 -7.81
N SER A 251 14.36 -4.68 -8.51
CA SER A 251 15.76 -5.09 -8.45
C SER A 251 16.45 -4.70 -7.12
N SER A 252 17.47 -5.46 -6.75
CA SER A 252 18.32 -5.17 -5.58
C SER A 252 19.31 -4.01 -5.78
N VAL A 253 19.44 -3.48 -7.00
CA VAL A 253 20.19 -2.23 -7.28
C VAL A 253 19.69 -1.14 -6.34
N ASN A 254 20.57 -0.37 -5.69
CA ASN A 254 20.23 0.66 -4.70
C ASN A 254 19.52 0.16 -3.41
N SER A 255 19.51 -1.14 -3.11
CA SER A 255 18.81 -1.69 -1.92
C SER A 255 19.30 -1.14 -0.58
N GLN A 256 20.52 -0.58 -0.53
CA GLN A 256 21.09 0.07 0.64
C GLN A 256 20.67 1.54 0.78
N GLU A 257 20.17 2.16 -0.29
CA GLU A 257 19.74 3.56 -0.32
C GLU A 257 18.29 3.67 0.19
N LYS A 258 18.10 3.36 1.47
CA LYS A 258 16.79 3.10 2.07
C LYS A 258 16.62 3.74 3.45
N LEU A 259 15.37 3.77 3.90
CA LEU A 259 14.97 3.98 5.27
C LEU A 259 13.91 2.94 5.64
N ALA A 260 14.21 2.09 6.61
CA ALA A 260 13.23 1.20 7.23
C ALA A 260 12.57 1.89 8.43
N TYR A 261 11.28 1.64 8.64
CA TYR A 261 10.51 2.24 9.73
C TYR A 261 9.36 1.34 10.18
N PRO A 262 8.91 1.44 11.44
CA PRO A 262 7.78 0.66 11.94
C PRO A 262 6.48 1.02 11.22
N ASP A 263 5.71 0.00 10.85
CA ASP A 263 4.36 0.09 10.29
C ASP A 263 3.52 -1.06 10.85
N GLU A 264 2.54 -0.73 11.70
CA GLU A 264 1.68 -1.73 12.36
C GLU A 264 0.78 -2.49 11.38
N HIS A 265 0.58 -1.96 10.17
CA HIS A 265 -0.22 -2.59 9.12
C HIS A 265 0.59 -3.51 8.20
N VAL A 266 1.88 -3.72 8.49
CA VAL A 266 2.71 -4.71 7.80
C VAL A 266 2.83 -5.96 8.68
N PRO A 267 2.49 -7.16 8.18
CA PRO A 267 2.76 -8.41 8.91
C PRO A 267 4.26 -8.68 9.06
N GLU A 268 4.64 -9.30 10.18
CA GLU A 268 6.02 -9.72 10.45
C GLU A 268 6.52 -10.78 9.44
N GLY A 269 7.83 -10.76 9.16
CA GLY A 269 8.52 -11.79 8.39
C GLY A 269 8.63 -11.51 6.89
N LYS A 270 8.24 -10.30 6.45
CA LYS A 270 8.41 -9.86 5.06
C LYS A 270 9.89 -9.77 4.69
N ASP A 271 10.19 -10.11 3.45
CA ASP A 271 11.57 -10.13 2.95
C ASP A 271 11.93 -8.80 2.30
N TYR A 272 13.08 -8.26 2.67
CA TYR A 272 13.72 -7.16 1.97
C TYR A 272 15.10 -7.61 1.49
N PHE A 273 15.15 -8.16 0.28
CA PHE A 273 16.38 -8.64 -0.38
C PHE A 273 17.21 -9.58 0.52
N GLY A 274 16.56 -10.59 1.09
CA GLY A 274 17.16 -11.60 1.97
C GLY A 274 17.23 -11.18 3.45
N THR A 275 16.78 -9.97 3.80
CA THR A 275 16.62 -9.55 5.20
C THR A 275 15.18 -9.75 5.63
N LYS A 276 14.95 -10.57 6.67
CA LYS A 276 13.63 -10.70 7.29
C LYS A 276 13.34 -9.48 8.16
N MET A 277 12.23 -8.82 7.85
CA MET A 277 11.74 -7.63 8.54
C MET A 277 10.67 -8.03 9.57
N GLY A 278 10.53 -7.23 10.62
CA GLY A 278 9.41 -7.26 11.56
C GLY A 278 8.17 -6.56 10.98
N HIS A 279 7.47 -5.81 11.84
CA HIS A 279 6.39 -4.90 11.45
C HIS A 279 6.95 -3.60 10.86
N GLU A 280 7.70 -3.70 9.77
CA GLU A 280 8.43 -2.57 9.19
C GLU A 280 8.16 -2.44 7.69
N ARG A 281 8.06 -1.20 7.25
CA ARG A 281 8.07 -0.83 5.84
C ARG A 281 9.37 -0.13 5.49
N VAL A 282 9.79 -0.25 4.24
CA VAL A 282 11.02 0.34 3.70
C VAL A 282 10.66 1.27 2.58
N VAL A 283 11.08 2.53 2.69
CA VAL A 283 11.09 3.48 1.57
C VAL A 283 12.52 3.63 1.06
N ARG A 284 12.72 3.67 -0.25
CA ARG A 284 14.06 3.57 -0.84
C ARG A 284 14.18 4.25 -2.19
N LEU A 285 15.41 4.58 -2.58
CA LEU A 285 15.72 4.87 -3.99
C LEU A 285 15.55 3.58 -4.79
N SER A 286 14.77 3.66 -5.87
CA SER A 286 14.38 2.48 -6.63
C SER A 286 15.57 1.85 -7.36
N GLY A 287 15.52 0.52 -7.47
CA GLY A 287 16.41 -0.30 -8.31
C GLY A 287 15.84 -0.59 -9.69
N GLY A 288 14.68 -0.05 -10.04
CA GLY A 288 13.93 -0.42 -11.24
C GLY A 288 12.86 -1.46 -10.92
N ILE A 289 11.62 -1.00 -11.00
CA ILE A 289 10.39 -1.74 -10.69
C ILE A 289 9.81 -2.46 -11.92
N VAL A 290 8.90 -3.41 -11.69
CA VAL A 290 8.04 -4.06 -12.69
C VAL A 290 6.60 -4.05 -12.15
N CYS A 291 5.62 -4.00 -13.08
CA CYS A 291 4.21 -3.71 -12.81
C CYS A 291 3.94 -2.26 -12.38
N THR A 292 2.77 -1.76 -12.77
CA THR A 292 2.33 -0.37 -12.54
C THR A 292 1.04 -0.28 -11.73
N THR A 293 0.75 -1.29 -10.90
CA THR A 293 -0.51 -1.42 -10.15
C THR A 293 -0.86 -0.16 -9.37
N ALA A 294 0.14 0.49 -8.76
CA ALA A 294 -0.01 1.86 -8.27
C ALA A 294 1.32 2.63 -8.30
N TYR A 295 1.27 3.86 -8.79
CA TYR A 295 2.39 4.80 -8.68
C TYR A 295 1.93 6.25 -8.72
N ALA A 296 2.63 7.11 -7.98
CA ALA A 296 2.50 8.54 -8.15
C ALA A 296 3.49 9.07 -9.19
N ILE A 297 3.10 10.11 -9.92
CA ILE A 297 3.92 10.73 -10.96
C ILE A 297 3.87 12.25 -10.83
N SER A 298 5.03 12.91 -10.92
CA SER A 298 5.14 14.37 -10.97
C SER A 298 4.97 14.90 -12.41
N GLN A 299 4.82 16.22 -12.58
CA GLN A 299 4.73 16.81 -13.93
C GLN A 299 5.99 16.54 -14.76
N THR A 300 7.17 16.61 -14.15
CA THR A 300 8.44 16.32 -14.83
C THR A 300 8.53 14.84 -15.21
N GLY A 301 8.10 13.93 -14.34
CA GLY A 301 8.03 12.50 -14.65
C GLY A 301 7.08 12.20 -15.81
N ALA A 302 5.89 12.80 -15.80
CA ALA A 302 4.91 12.70 -16.89
C ALA A 302 5.50 13.21 -18.23
N ALA A 303 6.20 14.34 -18.22
CA ALA A 303 6.86 14.89 -19.41
C ALA A 303 7.98 13.96 -19.93
N LYS A 304 8.82 13.44 -19.04
CA LYS A 304 9.89 12.49 -19.41
C LYS A 304 9.34 11.21 -20.02
N LEU A 305 8.30 10.62 -19.42
CA LEU A 305 7.68 9.39 -19.91
C LEU A 305 6.99 9.58 -21.26
N LEU A 306 6.26 10.69 -21.43
CA LEU A 306 5.67 11.04 -22.72
C LEU A 306 6.74 11.26 -23.79
N LEU A 307 7.79 12.03 -23.49
CA LEU A 307 8.87 12.27 -24.44
C LEU A 307 9.57 10.96 -24.83
N ARG A 308 9.97 10.15 -23.84
CA ARG A 308 10.71 8.90 -24.08
C ARG A 308 9.89 7.93 -24.92
N SER A 309 8.60 7.79 -24.64
CA SER A 309 7.71 6.91 -25.41
C SER A 309 7.31 7.49 -26.77
N ALA A 310 7.24 8.82 -26.92
CA ALA A 310 6.98 9.47 -28.21
C ALA A 310 8.16 9.33 -29.19
N VAL A 311 9.39 9.26 -28.69
CA VAL A 311 10.59 9.04 -29.51
C VAL A 311 10.70 7.58 -29.96
N ASP A 312 10.42 6.63 -29.06
CA ASP A 312 10.57 5.21 -29.36
C ASP A 312 9.78 4.35 -28.35
N LEU A 313 8.59 3.89 -28.73
CA LEU A 313 7.80 2.99 -27.89
C LEU A 313 8.25 1.54 -28.13
N ASP A 314 9.29 1.10 -27.41
CA ASP A 314 10.00 -0.16 -27.67
C ASP A 314 9.80 -1.25 -26.61
N ASN A 315 9.03 -0.97 -25.54
CA ASN A 315 8.70 -1.90 -24.45
C ASN A 315 7.35 -1.57 -23.81
N PRO A 316 6.76 -2.53 -23.07
CA PRO A 316 5.66 -2.27 -22.15
C PRO A 316 5.99 -1.13 -21.17
N VAL A 317 4.96 -0.43 -20.70
CA VAL A 317 5.10 0.82 -19.93
C VAL A 317 5.96 0.66 -18.68
N ASP A 318 5.78 -0.42 -17.94
CA ASP A 318 6.51 -0.75 -16.73
C ASP A 318 8.01 -1.03 -17.02
N LEU A 319 8.31 -1.78 -18.08
CA LEU A 319 9.69 -2.04 -18.49
C LEU A 319 10.37 -0.81 -19.08
N LEU A 320 9.63 0.10 -19.72
CA LEU A 320 10.14 1.39 -20.15
C LEU A 320 10.50 2.25 -18.93
N MET A 321 9.62 2.35 -17.93
CA MET A 321 9.90 3.02 -16.66
C MET A 321 11.12 2.41 -15.98
N ARG A 322 11.18 1.07 -15.87
CA ARG A 322 12.30 0.34 -15.28
C ARG A 322 13.65 0.72 -15.92
N ARG A 323 13.69 0.76 -17.25
CA ARG A 323 14.92 1.11 -17.99
C ARG A 323 15.34 2.54 -17.68
N MET A 324 14.39 3.48 -17.68
CA MET A 324 14.67 4.88 -17.34
C MET A 324 15.09 5.06 -15.87
N THR A 325 14.57 4.25 -14.94
CA THR A 325 15.05 4.23 -13.54
C THR A 325 16.51 3.78 -13.48
N LEU A 326 16.84 2.68 -14.17
CA LEU A 326 18.18 2.10 -14.17
C LEU A 326 19.22 2.99 -14.87
N SER A 327 18.83 3.77 -15.89
CA SER A 327 19.71 4.74 -16.54
C SER A 327 19.86 6.06 -15.78
N GLY A 328 19.01 6.31 -14.77
CA GLY A 328 18.95 7.58 -14.05
C GLY A 328 18.16 8.68 -14.78
N ASP A 329 17.46 8.34 -15.86
CA ASP A 329 16.59 9.29 -16.58
C ASP A 329 15.32 9.62 -15.78
N LEU A 330 14.82 8.66 -15.00
CA LEU A 330 13.79 8.84 -13.99
C LEU A 330 14.36 8.69 -12.59
N ILE A 331 14.13 9.69 -11.75
CA ILE A 331 14.39 9.61 -10.31
C ILE A 331 13.17 8.97 -9.65
N VAL A 332 13.29 7.69 -9.30
CA VAL A 332 12.19 6.89 -8.75
C VAL A 332 12.49 6.46 -7.33
N TYR A 333 11.51 6.62 -6.45
CA TYR A 333 11.52 5.99 -5.13
C TYR A 333 10.44 4.92 -5.08
N SER A 334 10.64 3.92 -4.23
CA SER A 334 9.70 2.81 -4.08
C SER A 334 9.53 2.44 -2.61
N VAL A 335 8.48 1.68 -2.35
CA VAL A 335 8.09 1.24 -1.00
C VAL A 335 7.90 -0.28 -0.98
N LEU A 336 8.50 -0.95 0.01
CA LEU A 336 8.47 -2.40 0.21
C LEU A 336 8.23 -2.73 1.69
N PRO A 337 7.29 -3.61 2.06
CA PRO A 337 6.24 -4.17 1.19
C PRO A 337 5.40 -3.06 0.53
N THR A 338 4.62 -3.39 -0.49
CA THR A 338 3.88 -2.35 -1.23
C THR A 338 2.64 -1.87 -0.48
N VAL A 339 2.21 -0.63 -0.74
CA VAL A 339 0.99 -0.05 -0.14
C VAL A 339 -0.25 -0.50 -0.92
N PHE A 340 -0.08 -0.68 -2.22
CA PHE A 340 -1.08 -1.24 -3.11
C PHE A 340 -0.52 -2.52 -3.72
N ALA A 341 -1.40 -3.45 -4.05
CA ALA A 341 -1.01 -4.68 -4.71
C ALA A 341 -2.17 -5.20 -5.56
N GLN A 342 -1.90 -6.19 -6.39
CA GLN A 342 -2.93 -6.73 -7.26
C GLN A 342 -3.83 -7.69 -6.48
N TRP A 343 -5.13 -7.61 -6.73
CA TRP A 343 -6.09 -8.62 -6.32
C TRP A 343 -6.50 -9.49 -7.50
N GLU A 344 -6.88 -10.72 -7.17
CA GLU A 344 -7.55 -11.62 -8.11
C GLU A 344 -8.78 -12.26 -7.48
N TYR A 345 -9.60 -12.89 -8.32
CA TYR A 345 -10.74 -13.64 -7.80
C TYR A 345 -10.27 -14.85 -7.01
N ALA A 346 -11.01 -15.18 -5.95
CA ALA A 346 -10.82 -16.39 -5.17
C ALA A 346 -10.71 -17.62 -6.06
N ASN A 347 -9.87 -18.57 -5.66
CA ASN A 347 -9.69 -19.80 -6.43
C ASN A 347 -11.00 -20.61 -6.55
N ASN A 348 -11.16 -21.33 -7.65
CA ASN A 348 -12.23 -22.31 -7.85
C ASN A 348 -13.66 -21.74 -7.71
N ILE A 349 -13.88 -20.51 -8.18
CA ILE A 349 -15.24 -19.91 -8.29
C ILE A 349 -15.67 -19.67 -9.74
N GLY A 350 -14.90 -20.20 -10.70
CA GLY A 350 -15.18 -20.09 -12.14
C GLY A 350 -14.76 -18.80 -12.84
N MET A 351 -14.08 -17.88 -12.14
CA MET A 351 -13.68 -16.58 -12.70
C MET A 351 -12.38 -16.65 -13.53
N LYS A 352 -11.48 -17.58 -13.21
CA LYS A 352 -10.24 -17.80 -13.96
C LYS A 352 -10.54 -18.30 -15.37
N GLU A 353 -11.45 -19.25 -15.51
CA GLU A 353 -11.90 -19.85 -16.76
C GLU A 353 -12.58 -18.83 -17.68
N ARG A 354 -13.18 -17.79 -17.09
CA ARG A 354 -13.76 -16.64 -17.80
C ARG A 354 -12.71 -15.62 -18.27
N GLY A 355 -11.44 -15.78 -17.88
CA GLY A 355 -10.36 -14.85 -18.19
C GLY A 355 -10.39 -13.56 -17.36
N ALA A 356 -11.04 -13.55 -16.19
CA ALA A 356 -11.31 -12.32 -15.44
C ALA A 356 -10.08 -11.74 -14.69
N ASN A 357 -9.03 -12.55 -14.49
CA ASN A 357 -7.85 -12.19 -13.71
C ASN A 357 -6.79 -11.38 -14.51
N SER A 358 -6.83 -11.35 -15.85
CA SER A 358 -5.89 -10.56 -16.65
C SER A 358 -6.44 -10.16 -18.02
N ASP A 359 -6.44 -8.86 -18.32
CA ASP A 359 -6.86 -8.32 -19.63
C ASP A 359 -5.74 -8.29 -20.68
N ILE A 360 -4.47 -8.52 -20.28
CA ILE A 360 -3.31 -8.50 -21.19
C ILE A 360 -2.88 -9.91 -21.60
N ASN A 361 -2.88 -10.86 -20.67
CA ASN A 361 -2.40 -12.23 -20.89
C ASN A 361 -3.54 -13.23 -21.11
N GLY A 362 -4.75 -12.74 -21.42
CA GLY A 362 -6.03 -13.46 -21.49
C GLY A 362 -5.94 -14.91 -21.96
N GLY A 363 -5.87 -15.83 -21.00
CA GLY A 363 -6.00 -17.26 -21.23
C GLY A 363 -7.32 -17.74 -20.65
N LYS A 364 -8.27 -18.12 -21.51
CA LYS A 364 -9.36 -19.00 -21.08
C LYS A 364 -8.76 -20.39 -20.94
N THR A 365 -8.78 -20.95 -19.74
CA THR A 365 -8.39 -22.35 -19.55
C THR A 365 -9.51 -23.24 -20.09
N GLU A 366 -9.18 -24.15 -21.01
CA GLU A 366 -10.11 -25.19 -21.45
C GLU A 366 -10.21 -26.28 -20.37
N GLY A 367 -11.41 -26.59 -19.90
CA GLY A 367 -11.65 -27.61 -18.87
C GLY A 367 -13.00 -27.47 -18.16
N GLU A 368 -13.36 -28.47 -17.34
CA GLU A 368 -14.49 -28.35 -16.41
C GLU A 368 -14.21 -27.22 -15.41
N ILE A 369 -15.21 -26.37 -15.18
CA ILE A 369 -15.09 -25.24 -14.26
C ILE A 369 -15.11 -25.79 -12.83
N ASN A 370 -14.00 -25.62 -12.11
CA ASN A 370 -13.96 -25.94 -10.69
C ASN A 370 -14.70 -24.86 -9.89
N MET A 371 -15.69 -25.28 -9.10
CA MET A 371 -16.59 -24.43 -8.32
C MET A 371 -16.50 -24.70 -6.80
N ASP A 372 -15.51 -25.46 -6.33
CA ASP A 372 -15.39 -25.87 -4.92
C ASP A 372 -15.08 -24.70 -3.97
N GLY A 373 -14.56 -23.59 -4.49
CA GLY A 373 -14.20 -22.39 -3.73
C GLY A 373 -15.41 -21.60 -3.21
N TRP A 374 -16.62 -21.87 -3.72
CA TRP A 374 -17.83 -21.18 -3.27
C TRP A 374 -18.19 -21.45 -1.80
N SER A 375 -17.73 -22.55 -1.22
CA SER A 375 -17.90 -22.82 0.21
C SER A 375 -17.16 -21.79 1.08
N ASP A 376 -15.94 -21.40 0.70
CA ASP A 376 -15.17 -20.36 1.38
C ASP A 376 -15.75 -18.96 1.13
N VAL A 377 -16.24 -18.69 -0.09
CA VAL A 377 -16.96 -17.43 -0.39
C VAL A 377 -18.18 -17.28 0.51
N LYS A 378 -19.01 -18.33 0.63
CA LYS A 378 -20.20 -18.35 1.48
C LYS A 378 -19.88 -18.05 2.95
N LYS A 379 -18.78 -18.61 3.45
CA LYS A 379 -18.30 -18.41 4.82
C LYS A 379 -17.71 -17.01 5.06
N THR A 380 -16.93 -16.49 4.11
CA THR A 380 -16.16 -15.24 4.29
C THR A 380 -16.89 -14.01 3.78
N GLY A 381 -17.81 -14.17 2.83
CA GLY A 381 -18.44 -13.08 2.08
C GLY A 381 -17.53 -12.40 1.05
N SER A 382 -16.32 -12.92 0.81
CA SER A 382 -15.36 -12.36 -0.14
C SER A 382 -15.17 -13.25 -1.36
N VAL A 383 -15.13 -12.63 -2.54
CA VAL A 383 -14.70 -13.26 -3.80
C VAL A 383 -13.31 -12.78 -4.24
N TRP A 384 -12.68 -11.93 -3.43
CA TRP A 384 -11.38 -11.32 -3.71
C TRP A 384 -10.32 -11.91 -2.79
N GLN A 385 -9.12 -12.09 -3.34
CA GLN A 385 -7.93 -12.47 -2.61
C GLN A 385 -6.72 -11.69 -3.14
N ASP A 386 -5.64 -11.69 -2.36
CA ASP A 386 -4.32 -11.28 -2.83
C ASP A 386 -3.91 -12.08 -4.06
N LYS A 387 -3.32 -11.41 -5.05
CA LYS A 387 -2.81 -12.11 -6.24
C LYS A 387 -1.66 -13.04 -5.87
N GLU A 388 -1.81 -14.31 -6.23
CA GLU A 388 -0.79 -15.32 -5.95
C GLU A 388 0.55 -15.00 -6.65
N GLY A 389 1.65 -15.33 -5.98
CA GLY A 389 3.00 -15.13 -6.53
C GLY A 389 3.56 -13.72 -6.39
N HIS A 390 2.87 -12.82 -5.69
CA HIS A 390 3.36 -11.47 -5.36
C HIS A 390 3.79 -11.40 -3.88
N PRO A 391 5.06 -11.68 -3.53
CA PRO A 391 5.50 -11.83 -2.14
C PRO A 391 5.41 -10.53 -1.31
N ASP A 392 5.40 -9.39 -1.99
CA ASP A 392 5.40 -8.06 -1.39
C ASP A 392 4.00 -7.56 -1.02
N VAL A 393 2.93 -8.33 -1.29
CA VAL A 393 1.58 -8.04 -0.80
C VAL A 393 1.53 -8.26 0.71
N ALA A 394 1.13 -7.25 1.48
CA ALA A 394 1.32 -7.24 2.93
C ALA A 394 0.17 -6.55 3.68
N PHE A 395 -1.06 -6.73 3.22
CA PHE A 395 -2.23 -6.16 3.88
C PHE A 395 -2.51 -6.90 5.19
N ASP A 396 -2.73 -6.16 6.27
CA ASP A 396 -3.29 -6.74 7.51
C ASP A 396 -4.81 -6.86 7.39
N ASN A 397 -5.44 -5.89 6.74
CA ASN A 397 -6.87 -5.79 6.53
C ASN A 397 -7.18 -5.31 5.10
N MET A 398 -6.99 -6.19 4.12
CA MET A 398 -7.36 -5.90 2.72
C MET A 398 -8.83 -5.46 2.65
N ALA A 399 -9.08 -4.28 2.09
CA ALA A 399 -10.39 -3.65 2.12
C ALA A 399 -11.48 -4.51 1.45
N LEU A 400 -11.16 -5.18 0.34
CA LEU A 400 -12.09 -6.07 -0.37
C LEU A 400 -12.44 -7.32 0.44
N GLU A 401 -11.46 -7.98 1.05
CA GLU A 401 -11.73 -9.15 1.91
C GLU A 401 -12.58 -8.79 3.13
N LYS A 402 -12.39 -7.59 3.69
CA LYS A 402 -13.15 -7.12 4.85
C LYS A 402 -14.52 -6.54 4.49
N ALA A 403 -14.79 -6.28 3.20
CA ALA A 403 -15.93 -5.48 2.76
C ALA A 403 -17.26 -6.00 3.29
N TRP A 404 -17.50 -7.31 3.20
CA TRP A 404 -18.74 -7.91 3.71
C TRP A 404 -18.93 -7.63 5.21
N SER A 405 -17.92 -7.92 6.03
CA SER A 405 -18.00 -7.77 7.48
C SER A 405 -18.13 -6.30 7.93
N LEU A 406 -17.59 -5.35 7.16
CA LEU A 406 -17.66 -3.92 7.47
C LEU A 406 -18.98 -3.29 7.01
N ILE A 407 -19.52 -3.72 5.86
CA ILE A 407 -20.76 -3.17 5.30
C ILE A 407 -21.99 -3.83 5.92
N MET A 408 -21.93 -5.15 6.14
CA MET A 408 -23.03 -5.97 6.63
C MET A 408 -22.60 -6.82 7.85
N PRO A 409 -22.25 -6.18 8.99
CA PRO A 409 -21.64 -6.87 10.13
C PRO A 409 -22.51 -7.94 10.80
N GLN A 410 -23.81 -7.93 10.54
CA GLN A 410 -24.78 -8.88 11.11
C GLN A 410 -25.33 -9.88 10.09
N ALA A 411 -24.99 -9.74 8.81
CA ALA A 411 -25.48 -10.63 7.76
C ALA A 411 -24.41 -11.67 7.41
N ARG A 412 -24.83 -12.88 7.10
CA ARG A 412 -23.99 -13.87 6.41
C ARG A 412 -24.41 -14.00 4.96
N LEU A 413 -23.45 -14.22 4.07
CA LEU A 413 -23.77 -14.41 2.65
C LEU A 413 -24.73 -15.59 2.46
N GLU A 414 -24.50 -16.70 3.17
CA GLU A 414 -25.38 -17.87 3.19
C GLU A 414 -26.83 -17.54 3.60
N GLU A 415 -27.03 -16.60 4.52
CA GLU A 415 -28.37 -16.19 4.98
C GLU A 415 -29.04 -15.21 4.01
N SER A 416 -28.23 -14.50 3.20
CA SER A 416 -28.70 -13.56 2.18
C SER A 416 -28.97 -14.23 0.83
N GLN A 417 -28.37 -15.39 0.59
CA GLN A 417 -28.66 -16.25 -0.55
C GLN A 417 -29.89 -17.06 -0.17
N PHE A 418 -31.05 -16.66 -0.69
CA PHE A 418 -32.31 -17.38 -0.57
C PHE A 418 -32.10 -18.87 -0.85
N HIS A 419 -32.89 -19.76 -0.24
CA HIS A 419 -32.83 -21.20 -0.50
C HIS A 419 -33.04 -21.44 -2.01
N GLU A 420 -31.95 -21.56 -2.76
CA GLU A 420 -31.96 -21.83 -4.21
C GLU A 420 -32.74 -23.13 -4.51
N ASP A 421 -32.77 -24.03 -3.53
CA ASP A 421 -33.52 -25.29 -3.50
C ASP A 421 -35.06 -25.09 -3.51
N GLU A 422 -35.56 -23.92 -3.13
CA GLU A 422 -37.00 -23.58 -3.09
C GLU A 422 -37.51 -22.90 -4.37
N GLY A 423 -36.67 -22.79 -5.41
CA GLY A 423 -37.10 -22.58 -6.79
C GLY A 423 -37.60 -21.17 -7.13
N ASN A 424 -36.69 -20.21 -7.20
CA ASN A 424 -36.89 -18.97 -7.97
C ASN A 424 -35.88 -18.88 -9.11
#